data_AF-A0A7M7IN13-F1
#
_entry.id   AF-A0A7M7IN13-F1
#
_cell.length_a   1.000
_cell.length_b   1.000
_cell.length_c   1.000
_cell.angle_alpha   90.00
_cell.angle_beta   90.00
_cell.angle_gamma   90.00
#
_symmetry.space_group_name_H-M   'P 1'
#
loop_
_entity.id
_entity.type
_entity.pdbx_description
1 polymer ?
#
loop_
_entity_poly.entity_id
_entity_poly.type
_entity_poly.pdbx_seq_one_letter_code
_entity_poly.pdbx_strand_id
1 'polypeptide(L)'
;MSTMKIIQDDNLKALLILIDLLPTSNACIRGGKGGKGGKVKSSKNLRKEPVKITPQKCMLEFVSSIESIQNFSEEKRLRMGTPVQPYIVAIDGRTTQFQVQGDGCIIARKPSNEIITTFHLLFKMYYVFNLTYPILLQNFYLFMQVNVYGIQDKCPESVSSLYTALKFCRRSG
;
A
#
# COMPACT_ATOMS: atom_id res chain seq x y z
N MET A 1 -4.08 -11.90 -15.81
CA MET A 1 -4.80 -12.28 -14.58
C MET A 1 -4.08 -13.50 -13.99
N SER A 2 -2.90 -13.33 -13.37
CA SER A 2 -2.00 -14.47 -13.07
C SER A 2 -0.99 -14.25 -11.93
N THR A 3 -1.33 -13.53 -10.87
CA THR A 3 -0.41 -13.33 -9.71
C THR A 3 -1.01 -13.73 -8.37
N MET A 4 -2.12 -14.47 -8.37
CA MET A 4 -2.48 -15.34 -7.24
C MET A 4 -1.93 -16.75 -7.48
N LYS A 5 -0.62 -16.85 -7.81
CA LYS A 5 0.09 -18.06 -7.35
C LYS A 5 -0.11 -18.05 -5.85
N ILE A 6 -0.78 -19.08 -5.36
CA ILE A 6 -1.35 -19.21 -4.02
C ILE A 6 -0.38 -18.61 -3.01
N ILE A 7 -0.61 -17.36 -2.62
CA ILE A 7 0.09 -16.76 -1.47
C ILE A 7 -0.31 -17.68 -0.32
N GLN A 8 0.60 -18.51 0.18
CA GLN A 8 0.23 -19.46 1.23
C GLN A 8 0.08 -18.77 2.59
N ASP A 9 0.79 -17.66 2.79
CA ASP A 9 0.79 -16.89 4.03
C ASP A 9 -0.55 -16.18 4.27
N ASP A 10 -1.27 -16.61 5.31
CA ASP A 10 -2.58 -16.06 5.68
C ASP A 10 -2.50 -14.63 6.20
N ASN A 11 -1.40 -14.24 6.85
CA ASN A 11 -1.20 -12.87 7.31
C ASN A 11 -1.04 -11.92 6.13
N LEU A 12 -0.32 -12.36 5.09
CA LEU A 12 -0.17 -11.59 3.86
C LEU A 12 -1.52 -11.47 3.14
N LYS A 13 -2.30 -12.55 3.03
CA LYS A 13 -3.67 -12.48 2.50
C LYS A 13 -4.52 -11.47 3.27
N ALA A 14 -4.50 -11.52 4.60
CA ALA A 14 -5.28 -10.63 5.44
C ALA A 14 -4.90 -9.15 5.21
N LEU A 15 -3.61 -8.84 5.11
CA LEU A 15 -3.13 -7.48 4.78
C LEU A 15 -3.62 -7.03 3.40
N LEU A 16 -3.52 -7.88 2.38
CA LEU A 16 -3.94 -7.54 1.02
C LEU A 16 -5.47 -7.35 0.93
N ILE A 17 -6.25 -8.19 1.61
CA ILE A 17 -7.71 -8.05 1.70
C ILE A 17 -8.07 -6.76 2.42
N LEU A 18 -7.38 -6.42 3.50
CA LEU A 18 -7.65 -5.18 4.24
C LEU A 18 -7.42 -3.93 3.38
N ILE A 19 -6.41 -3.93 2.51
CA ILE A 19 -6.20 -2.86 1.52
C ILE A 19 -7.42 -2.71 0.61
N ASP A 20 -7.98 -3.83 0.15
CA ASP A 20 -9.11 -3.84 -0.78
C ASP A 20 -10.45 -3.47 -0.10
N LEU A 21 -10.59 -3.72 1.21
CA LEU A 21 -11.78 -3.40 1.99
C LEU A 21 -11.88 -1.93 2.40
N LEU A 22 -10.75 -1.21 2.44
CA LEU A 22 -10.72 0.19 2.83
C LEU A 22 -11.04 1.10 1.63
N PRO A 23 -11.81 2.18 1.84
CA PRO A 23 -12.10 3.11 0.76
C PRO A 23 -10.80 3.74 0.25
N THR A 24 -10.73 3.98 -1.06
CA THR A 24 -9.61 4.75 -1.64
C THR A 24 -9.67 6.21 -1.15
N SER A 25 -8.50 6.83 -0.96
CA SER A 25 -8.44 8.23 -0.50
C SER A 25 -9.12 9.16 -1.51
N ASN A 26 -9.92 10.11 -1.01
CA ASN A 26 -10.55 11.16 -1.83
C ASN A 26 -9.53 12.00 -2.62
N ALA A 27 -8.26 12.00 -2.20
CA ALA A 27 -7.17 12.65 -2.93
C ALA A 27 -6.86 11.94 -4.27
N CYS A 28 -7.04 10.61 -4.35
CA CYS A 28 -6.92 9.85 -5.59
C CYS A 28 -8.03 10.21 -6.60
N ILE A 29 -9.24 10.53 -6.11
CA ILE A 29 -10.40 10.90 -6.93
C ILE A 29 -10.24 12.32 -7.48
N ARG A 30 -9.67 13.23 -6.68
CA ARG A 30 -9.50 14.65 -7.05
C ARG A 30 -8.35 14.91 -8.04
N GLY A 31 -7.33 14.05 -8.09
CA GLY A 31 -6.27 14.11 -9.09
C GLY A 31 -6.74 13.96 -10.55
N GLY A 32 -7.97 13.46 -10.77
CA GLY A 32 -8.59 13.38 -12.10
C GLY A 32 -9.41 14.61 -12.53
N LYS A 33 -9.59 15.61 -11.65
CA LYS A 33 -10.39 16.82 -11.93
C LYS A 33 -9.62 18.07 -11.57
N GLY A 34 -8.56 18.36 -12.32
CA GLY A 34 -7.84 19.63 -12.26
C GLY A 34 -7.58 20.18 -13.65
N GLY A 35 -8.54 20.95 -14.20
CA GLY A 35 -8.38 21.55 -15.53
C GLY A 35 -9.55 22.42 -15.99
N LYS A 36 -9.66 23.61 -15.38
CA LYS A 36 -10.32 24.86 -15.86
C LYS A 36 -11.82 24.86 -16.16
N GLY A 37 -12.49 25.84 -15.55
CA GLY A 37 -13.83 26.28 -15.94
C GLY A 37 -13.87 26.71 -17.41
N GLY A 38 -14.90 26.21 -18.10
CA GLY A 38 -15.23 26.57 -19.47
C GLY A 38 -16.54 25.90 -19.84
N LYS A 39 -17.58 26.70 -20.10
CA LYS A 39 -18.87 26.25 -20.65
C LYS A 39 -18.63 25.58 -22.01
N VAL A 40 -18.84 24.27 -22.18
CA VAL A 40 -19.18 23.67 -23.49
C VAL A 40 -20.07 22.41 -23.34
N LYS A 41 -20.96 22.30 -24.32
CA LYS A 41 -22.07 21.39 -24.61
C LYS A 41 -21.77 19.87 -24.56
N SER A 42 -22.86 19.15 -24.28
CA SER A 42 -23.14 17.73 -24.54
C SER A 42 -22.35 17.12 -25.71
N SER A 43 -21.56 16.08 -25.42
CA SER A 43 -21.27 15.03 -26.40
C SER A 43 -20.91 13.70 -25.73
N LYS A 44 -21.31 12.64 -26.43
CA LYS A 44 -21.52 11.24 -26.04
C LYS A 44 -20.35 10.52 -25.36
N ASN A 45 -20.70 9.77 -24.31
CA ASN A 45 -20.21 8.45 -23.89
C ASN A 45 -18.87 7.96 -24.48
N LEU A 46 -17.78 8.22 -23.77
CA LEU A 46 -16.63 7.33 -23.70
C LEU A 46 -16.39 7.06 -22.21
N ARG A 47 -17.05 6.02 -21.68
CA ARG A 47 -16.70 5.46 -20.36
C ARG A 47 -15.29 4.91 -20.50
N LYS A 48 -14.27 5.75 -20.25
CA LYS A 48 -12.91 5.26 -19.99
C LYS A 48 -13.04 4.34 -18.79
N GLU A 49 -12.85 3.04 -18.99
CA GLU A 49 -12.78 2.13 -17.87
C GLU A 49 -11.73 2.66 -16.89
N PRO A 50 -12.05 2.79 -15.59
CA PRO A 50 -11.08 3.26 -14.63
C PRO A 50 -9.90 2.29 -14.66
N VAL A 51 -8.71 2.82 -14.94
CA VAL A 51 -7.46 2.06 -14.85
C VAL A 51 -7.48 1.33 -13.51
N LYS A 52 -7.38 0.00 -13.55
CA LYS A 52 -7.40 -0.86 -12.36
C LYS A 52 -6.11 -0.61 -11.57
N ILE A 53 -6.06 0.50 -10.84
CA ILE A 53 -4.95 0.83 -9.95
C ILE A 53 -4.89 -0.28 -8.92
N THR A 54 -3.71 -0.88 -8.72
CA THR A 54 -3.50 -1.96 -7.75
C THR A 54 -2.74 -1.37 -6.57
N PRO A 55 -3.41 -0.90 -5.50
CA PRO A 55 -2.77 -0.20 -4.39
C PRO A 55 -1.69 -1.03 -3.71
N GLN A 56 -1.84 -2.36 -3.76
CA GLN A 56 -0.90 -3.35 -3.23
C GLN A 56 0.55 -3.13 -3.74
N LYS A 57 0.74 -2.64 -4.98
CA LYS A 57 2.08 -2.36 -5.54
C LYS A 57 2.82 -1.22 -4.83
N CYS A 58 2.10 -0.36 -4.10
CA CYS A 58 2.72 0.69 -3.28
C CYS A 58 3.25 0.15 -1.94
N MET A 59 2.90 -1.07 -1.56
CA MET A 59 3.38 -1.71 -0.34
C MET A 59 4.26 -2.93 -0.62
N LEU A 60 3.94 -3.70 -1.66
CA LEU A 60 4.51 -5.03 -1.89
C LEU A 60 4.89 -5.23 -3.36
N GLU A 61 6.10 -5.74 -3.58
CA GLU A 61 6.59 -6.18 -4.89
C GLU A 61 7.10 -7.61 -4.79
N PHE A 62 6.99 -8.37 -5.87
CA PHE A 62 7.50 -9.74 -5.94
C PHE A 62 8.79 -9.78 -6.74
N VAL A 63 9.79 -10.49 -6.22
CA VAL A 63 11.09 -10.70 -6.86
C VAL A 63 11.41 -12.19 -6.85
N SER A 64 12.07 -12.68 -7.90
CA SER A 64 12.34 -14.11 -8.09
C SER A 64 13.48 -14.66 -7.23
N SER A 65 14.42 -13.82 -6.79
CA SER A 65 15.56 -14.26 -5.97
C SER A 65 16.12 -13.12 -5.13
N ILE A 66 16.87 -13.44 -4.07
CA ILE A 66 17.51 -12.43 -3.23
C ILE A 66 18.59 -11.63 -3.98
N GLU A 67 19.28 -12.30 -4.92
CA GLU A 67 20.36 -11.73 -5.74
C GLU A 67 19.84 -10.66 -6.72
N SER A 68 18.58 -10.78 -7.14
CA SER A 68 17.97 -9.83 -8.08
C SER A 68 17.39 -8.58 -7.41
N ILE A 69 17.35 -8.52 -6.07
CA ILE A 69 16.76 -7.40 -5.33
C ILE A 69 17.47 -6.08 -5.63
N GLN A 70 18.81 -6.09 -5.68
CA GLN A 70 19.57 -4.86 -5.88
C GLN A 70 19.32 -4.27 -7.28
N ASN A 71 19.42 -5.10 -8.31
CA ASN A 71 19.11 -4.70 -9.69
C ASN A 71 17.67 -4.21 -9.82
N PHE A 72 16.71 -4.93 -9.22
CA PHE A 72 15.30 -4.52 -9.22
C PHE A 72 15.08 -3.15 -8.56
N SER A 73 15.75 -2.91 -7.43
CA SER A 73 15.66 -1.64 -6.69
C SER A 73 16.24 -0.48 -7.50
N GLU A 74 17.38 -0.69 -8.15
CA GLU A 74 18.02 0.30 -9.02
C GLU A 74 17.15 0.62 -10.25
N GLU A 75 16.63 -0.40 -10.94
CA GLU A 75 15.69 -0.23 -12.06
C GLU A 75 14.43 0.53 -11.64
N LYS A 76 13.88 0.22 -10.47
CA LYS A 76 12.71 0.92 -9.92
C LYS A 76 13.04 2.38 -9.65
N ARG A 77 14.20 2.68 -9.06
CA ARG A 77 14.64 4.06 -8.82
C ARG A 77 14.80 4.84 -10.13
N LEU A 78 15.46 4.25 -11.13
CA LEU A 78 15.64 4.86 -12.46
C LEU A 78 14.30 5.14 -13.14
N ARG A 79 13.35 4.20 -13.04
CA ARG A 79 12.00 4.37 -13.59
C ARG A 79 11.18 5.46 -12.92
N MET A 80 11.31 5.63 -11.60
CA MET A 80 10.50 6.57 -10.83
C MET A 80 11.01 8.00 -10.88
N GLY A 81 12.31 8.21 -11.19
CA GLY A 81 12.93 9.54 -11.31
C GLY A 81 12.84 10.41 -10.04
N THR A 82 12.38 9.84 -8.94
CA THR A 82 12.10 10.46 -7.64
C THR A 82 12.43 9.45 -6.54
N PRO A 83 12.69 9.91 -5.30
CA PRO A 83 12.97 9.01 -4.19
C PRO A 83 11.87 7.94 -4.02
N VAL A 84 12.28 6.68 -3.98
CA VAL A 84 11.34 5.56 -3.88
C VAL A 84 10.92 5.41 -2.42
N GLN A 85 9.63 5.59 -2.15
CA GLN A 85 9.07 5.36 -0.82
C GLN A 85 9.33 3.93 -0.34
N PRO A 86 9.50 3.70 0.97
CA PRO A 86 9.72 2.37 1.51
C PRO A 86 8.61 1.37 1.12
N TYR A 87 9.00 0.15 0.78
CA TYR A 87 8.10 -0.93 0.39
C TYR A 87 8.68 -2.29 0.80
N ILE A 88 7.84 -3.32 0.80
CA ILE A 88 8.20 -4.71 1.07
C ILE A 88 8.49 -5.40 -0.26
N VAL A 89 9.57 -6.17 -0.29
CA VAL A 89 9.86 -7.15 -1.33
C VAL A 89 9.53 -8.53 -0.79
N ALA A 90 8.66 -9.25 -1.48
CA ALA A 90 8.43 -10.68 -1.32
C ALA A 90 9.33 -11.44 -2.29
N ILE A 91 10.19 -12.28 -1.76
CA ILE A 91 11.11 -13.12 -2.52
C ILE A 91 10.42 -14.48 -2.72
N ASP A 92 10.15 -14.83 -3.98
CA ASP A 92 9.56 -16.11 -4.35
C ASP A 92 10.59 -17.23 -4.14
N GLY A 93 10.19 -18.32 -3.51
CA GLY A 93 11.08 -19.38 -3.05
C GLY A 93 10.32 -20.54 -2.42
N ARG A 94 11.03 -21.46 -1.73
CA ARG A 94 10.37 -22.57 -0.99
C ARG A 94 9.49 -22.06 0.14
N THR A 95 9.92 -20.98 0.79
CA THR A 95 9.16 -20.20 1.77
C THR A 95 9.28 -18.74 1.37
N THR A 96 8.17 -18.02 1.27
CA THR A 96 8.20 -16.60 0.93
C THR A 96 8.94 -15.82 2.00
N GLN A 97 9.95 -15.07 1.58
CA GLN A 97 10.75 -14.21 2.44
C GLN A 97 10.43 -12.75 2.16
N PHE A 98 10.43 -11.93 3.20
CA PHE A 98 10.05 -10.54 3.17
C PHE A 98 11.18 -9.63 3.63
N GLN A 99 11.37 -8.51 2.93
CA GLN A 99 12.39 -7.52 3.26
C GLN A 99 11.89 -6.10 2.95
N VAL A 100 12.27 -5.12 3.77
CA VAL A 100 11.97 -3.70 3.51
C VAL A 100 13.08 -3.07 2.67
N GLN A 101 12.68 -2.40 1.60
CA GLN A 101 13.52 -1.66 0.66
C GLN A 101 13.05 -0.21 0.57
N GLY A 102 13.98 0.72 0.33
CA GLY A 102 13.67 2.12 0.09
C GLY A 102 14.87 2.84 -0.53
N ASP A 103 14.63 3.65 -1.55
CA ASP A 103 15.64 4.45 -2.26
C ASP A 103 16.96 3.71 -2.65
N GLY A 104 16.85 2.46 -3.11
CA GLY A 104 18.03 1.66 -3.46
C GLY A 104 18.75 1.01 -2.28
N CYS A 105 18.32 1.27 -1.04
CA CYS A 105 18.92 0.73 0.17
C CYS A 105 18.09 -0.41 0.77
N ILE A 106 18.81 -1.47 1.17
CA ILE A 106 18.27 -2.55 1.99
C ILE A 106 18.21 -2.06 3.44
N ILE A 107 17.01 -1.95 3.99
CA ILE A 107 16.82 -1.45 5.36
C ILE A 107 16.95 -2.59 6.38
N ALA A 108 16.48 -3.79 6.04
CA ALA A 108 16.63 -4.98 6.88
C ALA A 108 17.60 -5.98 6.23
N ARG A 109 18.78 -6.18 6.83
CA ARG A 109 19.85 -7.01 6.23
C ARG A 109 19.51 -8.49 6.11
N LYS A 110 18.58 -8.99 6.95
CA LYS A 110 18.08 -10.37 6.90
C LYS A 110 16.61 -10.38 6.48
N PRO A 111 16.25 -11.09 5.40
CA PRO A 111 14.85 -11.35 5.09
C PRO A 111 14.18 -12.13 6.22
N SER A 112 12.90 -11.83 6.47
CA SER A 112 12.07 -12.51 7.45
C SER A 112 11.05 -13.39 6.75
N ASN A 113 10.70 -14.53 7.35
CA ASN A 113 9.56 -15.32 6.88
C ASN A 113 8.22 -14.76 7.42
N GLU A 114 8.26 -13.72 8.25
CA GLU A 114 7.09 -13.13 8.89
C GLU A 114 6.73 -11.77 8.26
N ILE A 115 5.63 -11.74 7.52
CA ILE A 115 5.12 -10.51 6.91
C ILE A 115 4.70 -9.46 7.95
N ILE A 116 4.12 -9.86 9.09
CA ILE A 116 3.65 -8.93 10.12
C ILE A 116 4.82 -8.15 10.71
N THR A 117 5.89 -8.84 11.11
CA THR A 117 7.11 -8.22 11.62
C THR A 117 7.74 -7.29 10.58
N THR A 118 7.75 -7.69 9.31
CA THR A 118 8.26 -6.88 8.21
C THR A 118 7.40 -5.63 7.97
N PHE A 119 6.08 -5.76 8.05
CA PHE A 119 5.15 -4.64 7.95
C PHE A 119 5.30 -3.67 9.13
N HIS A 120 5.52 -4.17 10.35
CA HIS A 120 5.81 -3.31 11.50
C HIS A 120 7.05 -2.46 11.28
N LEU A 121 8.12 -3.04 10.72
CA LEU A 121 9.30 -2.29 10.36
C LEU A 121 9.00 -1.23 9.30
N LEU A 122 8.30 -1.60 8.23
CA LEU A 122 7.87 -0.67 7.18
C LEU A 122 7.10 0.51 7.76
N PHE A 123 6.09 0.25 8.58
CA PHE A 123 5.27 1.28 9.21
C PHE A 123 6.13 2.24 10.05
N LYS A 124 7.06 1.70 10.85
CA LYS A 124 8.00 2.50 11.64
C LYS A 124 8.90 3.37 10.75
N MET A 125 9.28 2.92 9.55
CA MET A 125 10.05 3.77 8.62
C MET A 125 9.26 5.02 8.22
N TYR A 126 7.98 4.88 7.88
CA TYR A 126 7.15 6.05 7.58
C TYR A 126 7.09 7.05 8.74
N TYR A 127 6.97 6.52 9.96
CA TYR A 127 6.92 7.35 11.17
C TYR A 127 8.27 8.01 11.50
N VAL A 128 9.36 7.24 11.58
CA VAL A 128 10.70 7.71 11.98
C VAL A 128 11.27 8.72 10.99
N PHE A 129 11.06 8.49 9.69
CA PHE A 129 11.55 9.37 8.63
C PHE A 129 10.54 10.46 8.24
N ASN A 130 9.43 10.58 8.97
CA ASN A 130 8.36 11.55 8.72
C ASN A 130 7.91 11.58 7.24
N LEU A 131 7.71 10.39 6.66
CA LEU A 131 7.34 10.23 5.26
C LEU A 131 5.82 10.30 5.10
N THR A 132 5.39 10.88 3.99
CA THR A 132 3.97 10.82 3.60
C THR A 132 3.61 9.42 3.12
N TYR A 133 2.46 8.90 3.57
CA TYR A 133 1.98 7.60 3.07
C TYR A 133 1.64 7.67 1.57
N PRO A 134 1.82 6.57 0.82
CA PRO A 134 1.40 6.51 -0.56
C PRO A 134 -0.09 6.85 -0.68
N ILE A 135 -0.45 7.77 -1.59
CA ILE A 135 -1.82 8.28 -1.70
C ILE A 135 -2.87 7.17 -1.90
N LEU A 136 -2.48 6.10 -2.61
CA LEU A 136 -3.31 4.92 -2.87
C LEU A 136 -3.53 4.04 -1.63
N LEU A 137 -2.62 4.11 -0.66
CA LEU A 137 -2.67 3.35 0.60
C LEU A 137 -2.89 4.26 1.81
N GLN A 138 -3.19 5.55 1.59
CA GLN A 138 -3.24 6.52 2.67
C GLN A 138 -4.26 6.13 3.74
N ASN A 139 -5.46 5.73 3.34
CA ASN A 139 -6.50 5.28 4.28
C ASN A 139 -6.10 3.97 5.00
N PHE A 140 -5.38 3.08 4.31
CA PHE A 140 -4.85 1.86 4.92
C PHE A 140 -3.83 2.17 6.01
N TYR A 141 -2.84 3.01 5.73
CA TYR A 141 -1.84 3.38 6.75
C TYR A 141 -2.44 4.17 7.90
N LEU A 142 -3.39 5.07 7.64
CA LEU A 142 -4.12 5.79 8.69
C LEU A 142 -4.96 4.85 9.54
N PHE A 143 -5.60 3.84 8.93
CA PHE A 143 -6.30 2.79 9.65
C PHE A 143 -5.34 2.04 10.57
N MET A 144 -4.18 1.60 10.06
CA MET A 144 -3.17 0.91 10.88
C MET A 144 -2.67 1.80 12.02
N GLN A 145 -2.34 3.05 11.71
CA GLN A 145 -1.84 4.04 12.68
C GLN A 145 -2.79 4.20 13.87
N VAL A 146 -4.08 4.39 13.62
CA VAL A 146 -5.07 4.62 14.68
C VAL A 146 -5.47 3.32 15.38
N ASN A 147 -5.76 2.27 14.62
CA ASN A 147 -6.44 1.08 15.15
C ASN A 147 -5.49 -0.02 15.62
N VAL A 148 -4.28 -0.07 15.06
CA VAL A 148 -3.28 -1.09 15.42
C VAL A 148 -2.21 -0.49 16.31
N TYR A 149 -1.74 0.73 16.01
CA TYR A 149 -0.65 1.37 16.76
C TYR A 149 -1.11 2.40 17.79
N GLY A 150 -2.39 2.79 17.80
CA GLY A 150 -2.93 3.75 18.77
C GLY A 150 -2.36 5.17 18.63
N ILE A 151 -1.73 5.50 17.51
CA ILE A 151 -1.11 6.81 17.27
C ILE A 151 -2.20 7.77 16.79
N GLN A 152 -2.65 8.66 17.67
CA GLN A 152 -3.68 9.64 17.37
C GLN A 152 -3.05 10.92 16.83
N ASP A 153 -2.99 11.02 15.51
CA ASP A 153 -2.82 12.30 14.81
C ASP A 153 -3.97 12.43 13.80
N LYS A 154 -4.43 13.65 13.46
CA LYS A 154 -5.73 13.94 12.80
C LYS A 154 -6.13 12.88 11.75
N CYS A 155 -7.02 11.96 12.14
CA CYS A 155 -7.53 10.91 11.26
C CYS A 155 -8.65 11.48 10.37
N PRO A 156 -8.62 11.26 9.04
CA PRO A 156 -9.74 11.59 8.17
C PRO A 156 -11.01 10.84 8.60
N GLU A 157 -12.14 11.55 8.57
CA GLU A 157 -13.46 11.08 9.01
C GLU A 157 -13.89 9.75 8.34
N SER A 158 -13.43 9.49 7.10
CA SER A 158 -13.69 8.26 6.36
C SER A 158 -13.08 6.99 6.96
N VAL A 159 -12.01 7.11 7.75
CA VAL A 159 -11.38 5.98 8.46
C VAL A 159 -12.05 5.77 9.84
N SER A 160 -12.53 6.85 10.44
CA SER A 160 -13.24 6.83 11.73
C SER A 160 -14.62 6.15 11.64
N SER A 161 -15.31 6.28 10.50
CA SER A 161 -16.60 5.61 10.28
C SER A 161 -16.47 4.09 10.18
N LEU A 162 -15.40 3.58 9.56
CA LEU A 162 -15.14 2.15 9.42
C LEU A 162 -14.74 1.51 10.76
N TYR A 163 -13.96 2.21 11.59
CA TYR A 163 -13.68 1.79 12.96
C TYR A 163 -14.98 1.65 13.78
N THR A 164 -15.88 2.63 13.66
CA THR A 164 -17.17 2.62 14.36
C THR A 164 -18.05 1.45 13.91
N ALA A 165 -18.08 1.17 12.60
CA ALA A 165 -18.80 0.03 12.04
C ALA A 165 -18.24 -1.32 12.52
N LEU A 166 -16.92 -1.48 12.54
CA LEU A 166 -16.25 -2.69 13.04
C LEU A 166 -16.46 -2.87 14.56
N LYS A 167 -16.48 -1.78 15.34
CA LYS A 167 -16.80 -1.81 16.77
C LYS A 167 -18.25 -2.25 17.04
N PHE A 168 -19.18 -1.88 16.16
CA PHE A 168 -20.59 -2.24 16.27
C PHE A 168 -20.81 -3.75 15.99
N CYS A 169 -20.13 -4.28 14.97
CA CYS A 169 -20.16 -5.72 14.66
C CYS A 169 -19.64 -6.57 15.83
N ARG A 170 -18.67 -6.06 16.60
CA ARG A 170 -18.07 -6.79 17.73
C ARG A 170 -18.91 -6.77 19.02
N ARG A 171 -19.95 -5.93 19.09
CA ARG A 171 -20.88 -5.85 20.23
C ARG A 171 -22.20 -6.59 20.00
N SER A 172 -22.40 -7.12 18.80
CA SER A 172 -23.66 -7.74 18.36
C SER A 172 -23.58 -9.27 18.30
N GLY A 173 -22.53 -9.87 18.86
CA GLY A 173 -22.39 -11.31 19.08
C GLY A 173 -21.92 -11.56 20.51
#